data_AF-F8MG57-F1
#
_entry.id   AF-F8MG57-F1
#
_cell.length_a   1.000
_cell.length_b   1.000
_cell.length_c   1.000
_cell.angle_alpha   90.00
_cell.angle_beta   90.00
_cell.angle_gamma   90.00
#
_symmetry.space_group_name_H-M   'P 1'
#
loop_
_entity.id
_entity.type
_entity.pdbx_description
1 polymer ?
#
loop_
_entity_poly.entity_id
_entity_poly.type
_entity_poly.pdbx_seq_one_letter_code
_entity_poly.pdbx_strand_id
1 'polypeptide(L)'
;MAQQLYLQLHYSGLSPTTEFHSPTTNYDRTSSSSLSPSPVMAVGTVFRPTRPEDWEPYRDLIAHLYTTMKLKDVMNEMHTRHNFKATEKQYKTQIKKWNLDTKYTKASEYMAMIKTKRRRENENPPKQTRFILRGRPVDPKDINRFEKRASKKGMIKDEELAYNAKEAEDIEDLVYITPSPSPEPDFSSYAPPPPPTQYQTTEYHEQ
;
A
#
# COMPACT_ATOMS: atom_id res chain seq x y z
N MET A 1 -11.31 51.80 -17.93
CA MET A 1 -11.07 53.09 -17.24
C MET A 1 -11.41 52.85 -15.78
N ALA A 2 -10.59 52.98 -14.74
CA ALA A 2 -9.25 53.50 -14.50
C ALA A 2 -8.71 52.67 -13.28
N GLN A 3 -7.44 52.28 -13.16
CA GLN A 3 -6.32 53.08 -12.61
C GLN A 3 -6.78 54.02 -11.47
N GLN A 4 -6.24 54.11 -10.26
CA GLN A 4 -5.04 53.61 -9.57
C GLN A 4 -5.08 54.33 -8.18
N LEU A 5 -4.38 53.82 -7.15
CA LEU A 5 -3.55 54.58 -6.15
C LEU A 5 -3.87 54.50 -4.64
N TYR A 6 -2.80 54.08 -3.93
CA TYR A 6 -2.22 54.57 -2.66
C TYR A 6 -3.00 54.33 -1.34
N LEU A 7 -2.41 53.87 -0.22
CA LEU A 7 -1.09 54.16 0.35
C LEU A 7 -0.46 52.97 1.11
N GLN A 8 0.86 52.85 0.95
CA GLN A 8 1.81 52.22 1.85
C GLN A 8 2.22 53.24 2.93
N LEU A 9 2.24 52.86 4.21
CA LEU A 9 3.06 53.55 5.22
C LEU A 9 3.83 52.53 6.06
N HIS A 10 5.15 52.64 5.96
CA HIS A 10 6.14 51.97 6.78
C HIS A 10 6.21 52.65 8.15
N TYR A 11 6.42 51.88 9.22
CA TYR A 11 7.17 52.36 10.38
C TYR A 11 8.05 51.24 10.95
N SER A 12 9.35 51.49 10.89
CA SER A 12 10.40 50.80 11.64
C SER A 12 10.29 51.12 13.13
N GLY A 13 10.65 50.17 13.99
CA GLY A 13 10.85 50.40 15.43
C GLY A 13 11.68 49.28 16.05
N LEU A 14 12.96 49.57 16.28
CA LEU A 14 13.94 48.73 16.98
C LEU A 14 13.78 48.84 18.52
N SER A 15 14.31 47.83 19.22
CA SER A 15 14.30 47.52 20.67
C SER A 15 14.68 48.66 21.65
N PRO A 16 14.36 48.49 22.95
CA PRO A 16 15.41 48.10 23.92
C PRO A 16 14.93 47.07 24.97
N THR A 17 15.71 46.01 25.24
CA THR A 17 16.57 45.84 26.43
C THR A 17 15.84 45.91 27.78
N THR A 18 15.53 44.75 28.37
CA THR A 18 15.20 44.64 29.80
C THR A 18 16.16 43.66 30.46
N GLU A 19 16.73 44.16 31.56
CA GLU A 19 17.88 43.67 32.28
C GLU A 19 17.67 42.37 33.05
N PHE A 20 18.78 41.66 33.16
CA PHE A 20 19.18 40.77 34.24
C PHE A 20 18.70 41.21 35.62
N HIS A 21 18.11 40.29 36.38
CA HIS A 21 18.37 40.18 37.82
C HIS A 21 18.48 38.70 38.18
N SER A 22 19.70 38.30 38.53
CA SER A 22 20.03 37.01 39.15
C SER A 22 19.82 37.11 40.67
N PRO A 23 19.21 36.12 41.31
CA PRO A 23 19.40 35.89 42.74
C PRO A 23 20.57 34.92 42.93
N THR A 24 21.64 35.44 43.51
CA THR A 24 22.74 34.69 44.11
C THR A 24 22.21 33.71 45.15
N THR A 25 22.44 32.41 44.97
CA THR A 25 22.53 31.46 46.08
C THR A 25 23.79 30.62 45.93
N ASN A 26 24.61 30.73 46.96
CA ASN A 26 25.88 30.06 47.14
C ASN A 26 25.70 28.54 47.07
N TYR A 27 26.41 27.89 46.14
CA TYR A 27 26.72 26.47 46.25
C TYR A 27 28.16 26.34 46.69
N ASP A 28 28.27 25.88 47.93
CA ASP A 28 29.49 25.50 48.62
C ASP A 28 30.27 24.49 47.77
N ARG A 29 31.52 24.84 47.46
CA ARG A 29 32.45 24.03 46.70
C ARG A 29 33.15 23.10 47.69
N THR A 30 32.51 22.00 48.05
CA THR A 30 33.16 20.87 48.71
C THR A 30 33.48 19.80 47.66
N SER A 31 34.74 19.80 47.22
CA SER A 31 35.38 18.63 46.64
C SER A 31 35.35 17.51 47.67
N SER A 32 34.65 16.41 47.38
CA SER A 32 34.94 15.13 48.00
C SER A 32 34.83 14.02 46.96
N SER A 33 36.00 13.42 46.74
CA SER A 33 36.25 12.22 45.96
C SER A 33 35.27 11.11 46.35
N SER A 34 34.55 10.54 45.39
CA SER A 34 33.79 9.31 45.60
C SER A 34 33.47 8.65 44.25
N LEU A 35 34.36 7.75 43.85
CA LEU A 35 34.10 6.48 43.18
C LEU A 35 32.98 6.48 42.12
N SER A 36 33.44 6.44 40.87
CA SER A 36 32.72 5.84 39.74
C SER A 36 31.99 4.54 40.14
N PRO A 37 30.67 4.45 39.98
CA PRO A 37 30.06 3.21 39.55
C PRO A 37 30.09 3.19 38.02
N SER A 38 30.78 2.19 37.48
CA SER A 38 30.66 1.71 36.10
C SER A 38 29.21 1.78 35.58
N PRO A 39 29.01 1.96 34.26
CA PRO A 39 27.69 2.10 33.67
C PRO A 39 26.91 0.79 33.84
N VAL A 40 26.16 0.68 34.92
CA VAL A 40 25.03 -0.24 34.98
C VAL A 40 24.06 0.24 33.92
N MET A 41 24.06 -0.47 32.79
CA MET A 41 23.11 -0.39 31.68
C MET A 41 21.87 0.39 32.09
N ALA A 42 21.71 1.63 31.62
CA ALA A 42 20.48 2.37 31.80
C ALA A 42 19.36 1.46 31.31
N VAL A 43 18.54 0.96 32.25
CA VAL A 43 17.35 0.18 31.92
C VAL A 43 16.43 1.17 31.23
N GLY A 44 16.54 1.22 29.91
CA GLY A 44 15.71 2.08 29.07
C GLY A 44 14.27 1.83 29.47
N THR A 45 13.61 2.87 29.98
CA THR A 45 12.25 2.79 30.49
C THR A 45 11.36 2.24 29.38
N VAL A 46 10.79 1.05 29.60
CA VAL A 46 9.93 0.40 28.62
C VAL A 46 8.72 1.29 28.37
N PHE A 47 8.59 1.81 27.16
CA PHE A 47 7.48 2.65 26.75
C PHE A 47 6.26 1.78 26.46
N ARG A 48 5.13 2.14 27.08
CA ARG A 48 3.85 1.44 26.92
C ARG A 48 2.83 2.44 26.40
N PRO A 49 2.39 2.33 25.15
CA PRO A 49 1.45 3.28 24.58
C PRO A 49 0.10 3.15 25.29
N THR A 50 -0.42 4.29 25.76
CA THR A 50 -1.73 4.38 26.43
C THR A 50 -2.72 5.19 25.61
N ARG A 51 -2.22 6.13 24.82
CA ARG A 51 -3.01 7.03 23.98
C ARG A 51 -2.84 6.68 22.50
N PRO A 52 -3.78 7.06 21.61
CA PRO A 52 -3.61 6.85 20.19
C PRO A 52 -2.42 7.64 19.61
N GLU A 53 -2.11 8.81 20.17
CA GLU A 53 -0.97 9.63 19.72
C GLU A 53 0.38 8.95 19.93
N ASP A 54 0.50 8.06 20.92
CA ASP A 54 1.72 7.30 21.22
C ASP A 54 2.14 6.35 20.08
N TRP A 55 1.21 6.04 19.16
CA TRP A 55 1.43 5.11 18.05
C TRP A 55 1.86 5.79 16.76
N GLU A 56 1.46 7.04 16.57
CA GLU A 56 1.68 7.75 15.30
C GLU A 56 3.18 7.90 14.94
N PRO A 57 4.11 8.16 15.87
CA PRO A 57 5.55 8.20 15.56
C PRO A 57 6.11 6.87 15.04
N TYR A 58 5.45 5.75 15.35
CA TYR A 58 5.88 4.41 14.96
C TYR A 58 5.06 3.83 13.81
N ARG A 59 4.07 4.56 13.31
CA ARG A 59 3.13 4.06 12.29
C ARG A 59 3.85 3.53 11.05
N ASP A 60 4.71 4.34 10.45
CA ASP A 60 5.39 3.98 9.19
C ASP A 60 6.37 2.82 9.38
N LEU A 61 7.07 2.80 10.52
CA LEU A 61 7.95 1.70 10.90
C LEU A 61 7.17 0.40 11.07
N ILE A 62 6.09 0.42 11.85
CA ILE A 62 5.24 -0.75 12.07
C ILE A 62 4.64 -1.22 10.74
N ALA A 63 4.23 -0.30 9.86
CA ALA A 63 3.71 -0.63 8.53
C ALA A 63 4.74 -1.34 7.66
N HIS A 64 5.98 -0.83 7.64
CA HIS A 64 7.07 -1.45 6.92
C HIS A 64 7.38 -2.86 7.45
N LEU A 65 7.54 -3.01 8.77
CA LEU A 65 7.82 -4.30 9.41
C LEU A 65 6.66 -5.28 9.16
N TYR A 66 5.41 -4.84 9.30
CA TYR A 66 4.25 -5.72 9.10
C TYR A 66 4.14 -6.27 7.68
N THR A 67 4.62 -5.51 6.69
CA THR A 67 4.68 -5.97 5.30
C THR A 67 5.59 -7.19 5.15
N THR A 68 6.77 -7.16 5.78
CA THR A 68 7.83 -8.17 5.56
C THR A 68 7.77 -9.36 6.52
N MET A 69 7.36 -9.16 7.78
CA MET A 69 7.40 -10.20 8.82
C MET A 69 6.02 -10.52 9.43
N LYS A 70 5.96 -11.48 10.36
CA LYS A 70 4.72 -11.82 11.08
C LYS A 70 4.52 -10.85 12.24
N LEU A 71 3.27 -10.66 12.68
CA LEU A 71 2.94 -9.74 13.78
C LEU A 71 3.76 -9.99 15.05
N LYS A 72 3.97 -11.27 15.42
CA LYS A 72 4.78 -11.61 16.60
C LYS A 72 6.22 -11.12 16.48
N ASP A 73 6.80 -11.18 15.28
CA ASP A 73 8.16 -10.72 15.01
C ASP A 73 8.22 -9.19 15.04
N VAL A 74 7.22 -8.50 14.48
CA VAL A 74 7.07 -7.04 14.60
C VAL A 74 7.03 -6.61 16.06
N MET A 75 6.21 -7.28 16.88
CA MET A 75 6.12 -6.98 18.31
C MET A 75 7.45 -7.17 19.04
N ASN A 76 8.20 -8.22 18.67
CA ASN A 76 9.51 -8.47 19.24
C ASN A 76 10.51 -7.39 18.85
N GLU A 77 10.56 -7.02 17.57
CA GLU A 77 11.46 -5.97 17.05
C GLU A 77 11.17 -4.60 17.70
N MET A 78 9.89 -4.23 17.81
CA MET A 78 9.47 -3.00 18.49
C MET A 78 9.84 -2.99 19.97
N HIS A 79 9.75 -4.15 20.63
CA HIS A 79 10.14 -4.27 22.03
C HIS A 79 11.66 -4.18 22.22
N THR A 80 12.45 -4.86 21.39
CA THR A 80 13.90 -4.96 21.56
C THR A 80 14.65 -3.72 21.09
N ARG A 81 14.24 -3.11 19.97
CA ARG A 81 14.97 -1.97 19.37
C ARG A 81 14.41 -0.61 19.71
N HIS A 82 13.12 -0.55 20.03
CA HIS A 82 12.41 0.71 20.26
C HIS A 82 11.84 0.82 21.68
N ASN A 83 12.14 -0.15 22.57
CA ASN A 83 11.61 -0.25 23.93
C ASN A 83 10.07 -0.13 23.99
N PHE A 84 9.37 -0.45 22.89
CA PHE A 84 7.95 -0.23 22.71
C PHE A 84 7.20 -1.54 23.00
N LYS A 85 6.49 -1.58 24.12
CA LYS A 85 5.78 -2.79 24.58
C LYS A 85 4.27 -2.58 24.56
N ALA A 86 3.60 -3.26 23.64
CA ALA A 86 2.14 -3.32 23.56
C ALA A 86 1.64 -4.76 23.36
N THR A 87 0.36 -5.00 23.62
CA THR A 87 -0.29 -6.31 23.45
C THR A 87 -0.61 -6.59 21.98
N GLU A 88 -0.73 -7.87 21.62
CA GLU A 88 -1.09 -8.28 20.25
C GLU A 88 -2.43 -7.68 19.80
N LYS A 89 -3.41 -7.58 20.72
CA LYS A 89 -4.71 -6.95 20.47
C LYS A 89 -4.55 -5.47 20.08
N GLN A 90 -3.72 -4.72 20.79
CA GLN A 90 -3.49 -3.30 20.49
C GLN A 90 -2.84 -3.12 19.11
N TYR A 91 -1.82 -3.91 18.78
CA TYR A 91 -1.24 -3.87 17.44
C TYR A 91 -2.26 -4.18 16.35
N LYS A 92 -3.10 -5.22 16.52
CA LYS A 92 -4.16 -5.55 15.56
C LYS A 92 -5.15 -4.40 15.37
N THR A 93 -5.53 -3.73 16.46
CA THR A 93 -6.39 -2.55 16.40
C THR A 93 -5.76 -1.44 15.56
N GLN A 94 -4.48 -1.16 15.76
CA GLN A 94 -3.79 -0.09 15.02
C GLN A 94 -3.55 -0.44 13.56
N ILE A 95 -3.14 -1.68 13.26
CA ILE A 95 -3.02 -2.20 11.90
C ILE A 95 -4.34 -2.06 11.15
N LYS A 96 -5.46 -2.38 11.82
CA LYS A 96 -6.80 -2.20 11.24
C LYS A 96 -7.13 -0.71 11.06
N LYS A 97 -6.89 0.14 12.06
CA LYS A 97 -7.11 1.59 12.00
C LYS A 97 -6.34 2.23 10.84
N TRP A 98 -5.14 1.76 10.58
CA TRP A 98 -4.26 2.26 9.51
C TRP A 98 -4.49 1.56 8.16
N ASN A 99 -5.49 0.69 8.03
CA ASN A 99 -5.78 -0.09 6.82
C ASN A 99 -4.55 -0.85 6.28
N LEU A 100 -3.73 -1.41 7.18
CA LEU A 100 -2.53 -2.19 6.85
C LEU A 100 -2.82 -3.69 6.69
N ASP A 101 -4.07 -4.12 6.85
CA ASP A 101 -4.52 -5.49 6.68
C ASP A 101 -4.65 -5.90 5.19
N THR A 102 -3.80 -5.29 4.35
CA THR A 102 -3.79 -5.42 2.90
C THR A 102 -2.88 -6.53 2.38
N LYS A 103 -2.10 -7.15 3.27
CA LYS A 103 -1.13 -8.21 2.96
C LYS A 103 -1.75 -9.46 2.34
N TYR A 104 -2.98 -9.79 2.74
CA TYR A 104 -3.70 -10.97 2.25
C TYR A 104 -5.05 -10.58 1.68
N THR A 105 -5.48 -11.31 0.65
CA THR A 105 -6.84 -11.21 0.11
C THR A 105 -7.82 -11.87 1.07
N LYS A 106 -8.84 -11.11 1.47
CA LYS A 106 -9.87 -11.52 2.44
C LYS A 106 -10.90 -12.44 1.76
N ALA A 107 -11.62 -13.22 2.57
CA ALA A 107 -12.66 -14.12 2.07
C ALA A 107 -13.78 -13.36 1.32
N SER A 108 -14.20 -12.21 1.84
CA SER A 108 -15.19 -11.33 1.20
C SER A 108 -14.73 -10.85 -0.19
N GLU A 109 -13.45 -10.50 -0.32
CA GLU A 109 -12.84 -10.07 -1.59
C GLU A 109 -12.84 -11.20 -2.62
N TYR A 110 -12.46 -12.41 -2.21
CA TYR A 110 -12.60 -13.58 -3.08
C TYR A 110 -14.05 -13.85 -3.48
N MET A 111 -15.00 -13.71 -2.56
CA MET A 111 -16.42 -13.88 -2.87
C MET A 111 -16.91 -12.86 -3.89
N ALA A 112 -16.56 -11.58 -3.75
CA ALA A 112 -16.93 -10.56 -4.74
C ALA A 112 -16.30 -10.82 -6.10
N MET A 113 -15.04 -11.27 -6.16
CA MET A 113 -14.40 -11.65 -7.42
C MET A 113 -15.12 -12.85 -8.06
N ILE A 114 -15.50 -13.87 -7.29
CA ILE A 114 -16.25 -15.03 -7.80
C ILE A 114 -17.64 -14.62 -8.30
N LYS A 115 -18.38 -13.81 -7.54
CA LYS A 115 -19.67 -13.23 -7.95
C LYS A 115 -19.53 -12.48 -9.28
N THR A 116 -18.56 -11.58 -9.36
CA THR A 116 -18.31 -10.76 -10.56
C THR A 116 -17.93 -11.62 -11.75
N LYS A 117 -17.05 -12.60 -11.56
CA LYS A 117 -16.61 -13.52 -12.60
C LYS A 117 -17.80 -14.29 -13.20
N ARG A 118 -18.62 -14.93 -12.36
CA ARG A 118 -19.78 -15.71 -12.83
C ARG A 118 -20.82 -14.84 -13.54
N ARG A 119 -21.09 -13.64 -13.02
CA ARG A 119 -21.98 -12.66 -13.69
C ARG A 119 -21.50 -12.38 -15.10
N ARG A 120 -20.19 -12.14 -15.30
CA ARG A 120 -19.58 -11.79 -16.59
C ARG A 120 -19.51 -12.97 -17.56
N GLU A 121 -19.32 -14.19 -17.03
CA GLU A 121 -19.38 -15.42 -17.82
C GLU A 121 -20.80 -15.73 -18.31
N ASN A 122 -21.83 -15.31 -17.57
CA ASN A 122 -23.23 -15.47 -17.93
C ASN A 122 -23.79 -14.35 -18.84
N GLU A 123 -23.02 -13.29 -19.11
CA GLU A 123 -23.38 -12.27 -20.10
C GLU A 123 -23.31 -12.85 -21.53
N ASN A 124 -24.01 -12.24 -22.49
CA ASN A 124 -23.96 -12.63 -23.89
C ASN A 124 -23.44 -11.45 -24.74
N PRO A 125 -22.23 -11.52 -25.34
CA PRO A 125 -21.28 -12.65 -25.28
C PRO A 125 -20.58 -12.77 -23.90
N PRO A 126 -20.11 -13.98 -23.52
CA PRO A 126 -19.36 -14.19 -22.28
C PRO A 126 -18.09 -13.34 -22.25
N LYS A 127 -17.80 -12.75 -21.09
CA LYS A 127 -16.64 -11.85 -20.94
C LYS A 127 -15.63 -12.43 -19.96
N GLN A 128 -14.41 -12.63 -20.45
CA GLN A 128 -13.28 -12.93 -19.58
C GLN A 128 -13.00 -11.72 -18.67
N THR A 129 -12.64 -11.99 -17.42
CA THR A 129 -12.43 -10.96 -16.41
C THR A 129 -11.08 -11.15 -15.73
N ARG A 130 -10.26 -10.11 -15.73
CA ARG A 130 -9.03 -10.03 -14.93
C ARG A 130 -9.25 -9.09 -13.75
N PHE A 131 -8.87 -9.52 -12.56
CA PHE A 131 -9.05 -8.74 -11.33
C PHE A 131 -7.73 -8.09 -10.89
N ILE A 132 -7.84 -6.84 -10.46
CA ILE A 132 -6.78 -6.07 -9.84
C ILE A 132 -7.31 -5.64 -8.47
N LEU A 133 -6.67 -6.10 -7.40
CA LEU A 133 -7.04 -5.78 -6.03
C LEU A 133 -5.91 -4.98 -5.38
N ARG A 134 -6.18 -3.76 -4.92
CA ARG A 134 -5.18 -2.88 -4.27
C ARG A 134 -3.95 -2.68 -5.17
N GLY A 135 -4.19 -2.48 -6.47
CA GLY A 135 -3.16 -2.30 -7.49
C GLY A 135 -2.39 -3.57 -7.89
N ARG A 136 -2.75 -4.75 -7.36
CA ARG A 136 -2.08 -6.03 -7.65
C ARG A 136 -2.96 -6.95 -8.48
N PRO A 137 -2.47 -7.54 -9.59
CA PRO A 137 -3.24 -8.53 -10.33
C PRO A 137 -3.45 -9.78 -9.47
N VAL A 138 -4.69 -10.27 -9.42
CA VAL A 138 -5.04 -11.49 -8.70
C VAL A 138 -4.93 -12.69 -9.65
N ASP A 139 -4.18 -13.73 -9.26
CA ASP A 139 -4.05 -14.94 -10.06
C ASP A 139 -5.39 -15.70 -10.11
N PRO A 140 -5.93 -16.01 -11.31
CA PRO A 140 -7.13 -16.83 -11.46
C PRO A 140 -7.08 -18.18 -10.71
N LYS A 141 -5.89 -18.75 -10.51
CA LYS A 141 -5.69 -20.00 -9.75
C LYS A 141 -6.03 -19.83 -8.27
N ASP A 142 -5.70 -18.69 -7.67
CA ASP A 142 -6.00 -18.41 -6.27
C ASP A 142 -7.52 -18.25 -6.06
N ILE A 143 -8.20 -17.61 -7.00
CA ILE A 143 -9.66 -17.49 -7.02
C ILE A 143 -10.30 -18.89 -7.09
N ASN A 144 -9.86 -19.74 -8.02
CA ASN A 144 -10.37 -21.11 -8.17
C ASN A 144 -10.10 -21.96 -6.91
N ARG A 145 -8.92 -21.83 -6.32
CA ARG A 145 -8.55 -22.53 -5.08
C ARG A 145 -9.45 -22.13 -3.92
N PHE A 146 -9.77 -20.84 -3.80
CA PHE A 146 -10.72 -20.34 -2.81
C PHE A 146 -12.13 -20.85 -3.07
N GLU A 147 -12.61 -20.76 -4.31
CA GLU A 147 -13.94 -21.23 -4.74
C GLU A 147 -14.17 -22.69 -4.34
N LYS A 148 -13.25 -23.60 -4.72
CA LYS A 148 -13.33 -25.02 -4.34
C LYS A 148 -13.43 -25.23 -2.83
N ARG A 149 -12.64 -24.49 -2.05
CA ARG A 149 -12.65 -24.58 -0.58
C ARG A 149 -13.98 -24.08 -0.01
N ALA A 150 -14.50 -22.99 -0.52
CA ALA A 150 -15.73 -22.37 -0.06
C ALA A 150 -16.95 -23.22 -0.43
N SER A 151 -17.02 -23.79 -1.63
CA SER A 151 -18.05 -24.75 -2.04
C SER A 151 -18.05 -25.99 -1.16
N LYS A 152 -16.87 -26.57 -0.85
CA LYS A 152 -16.77 -27.72 0.07
C LYS A 152 -17.30 -27.40 1.47
N LYS A 153 -17.19 -26.15 1.90
CA LYS A 153 -17.66 -25.68 3.22
C LYS A 153 -19.13 -25.22 3.18
N GLY A 154 -19.81 -25.30 2.03
CA GLY A 154 -21.19 -24.81 1.86
C GLY A 154 -21.33 -23.29 1.95
N MET A 155 -20.22 -22.55 1.82
CA MET A 155 -20.20 -21.07 1.87
C MET A 155 -20.59 -20.42 0.53
N ILE A 156 -20.62 -21.19 -0.55
CA ILE A 156 -21.11 -20.75 -1.85
C ILE A 156 -22.30 -21.63 -2.21
N LYS A 157 -23.48 -21.04 -2.31
CA LYS A 157 -24.64 -21.63 -2.97
C LYS A 157 -24.82 -20.93 -4.32
N ASP A 158 -24.99 -21.70 -5.38
CA ASP A 158 -25.01 -21.16 -6.75
C ASP A 158 -26.13 -20.12 -6.95
N GLU A 159 -27.25 -20.24 -6.23
CA GLU A 159 -28.39 -19.32 -6.26
C GLU A 159 -28.11 -17.95 -5.61
N GLU A 160 -27.25 -17.88 -4.59
CA GLU A 160 -27.02 -16.66 -3.79
C GLU A 160 -26.08 -15.66 -4.51
N LEU A 161 -25.23 -16.17 -5.42
CA LEU A 161 -24.29 -15.36 -6.19
C LEU A 161 -24.97 -14.59 -7.34
N ALA A 162 -26.15 -15.04 -7.81
CA ALA A 162 -26.90 -14.39 -8.87
C ALA A 162 -27.70 -13.16 -8.39
N TYR A 163 -28.16 -13.16 -7.12
CA TYR A 163 -29.06 -12.14 -6.60
C TYR A 163 -28.37 -10.94 -5.92
N ASN A 164 -27.14 -11.08 -5.42
CA ASN A 164 -26.42 -10.01 -4.68
C ASN A 164 -25.40 -9.23 -5.54
N ALA A 165 -25.69 -9.03 -6.82
CA ALA A 165 -24.78 -8.40 -7.79
C ALA A 165 -24.40 -6.94 -7.48
N LYS A 166 -25.18 -6.23 -6.64
CA LYS A 166 -24.92 -4.82 -6.29
C LYS A 166 -23.86 -4.62 -5.20
N GLU A 167 -23.52 -5.67 -4.45
CA GLU A 167 -22.62 -5.59 -3.28
C GLU A 167 -21.13 -5.69 -3.68
N ALA A 168 -20.82 -6.13 -4.90
CA ALA A 168 -19.45 -6.23 -5.38
C ALA A 168 -18.78 -4.87 -5.61
N GLU A 169 -19.57 -3.79 -5.68
CA GLU A 169 -19.09 -2.41 -5.86
C GLU A 169 -18.49 -1.82 -4.57
N ASP A 170 -18.76 -2.42 -3.40
CA ASP A 170 -18.37 -1.84 -2.09
C ASP A 170 -17.02 -2.38 -1.57
N ILE A 171 -16.26 -3.09 -2.42
CA ILE A 171 -14.91 -3.51 -2.07
C ILE A 171 -13.90 -2.46 -2.51
N GLU A 172 -13.34 -1.79 -1.51
CA GLU A 172 -12.25 -0.82 -1.66
C GLU A 172 -11.12 -1.41 -2.53
N ASP A 173 -10.74 -0.66 -3.57
CA ASP A 173 -9.67 -0.97 -4.52
C ASP A 173 -9.81 -2.28 -5.34
N LEU A 174 -11.01 -2.85 -5.49
CA LEU A 174 -11.26 -3.95 -6.43
C LEU A 174 -11.66 -3.42 -7.82
N VAL A 175 -10.76 -3.57 -8.78
CA VAL A 175 -11.00 -3.23 -10.20
C VAL A 175 -11.01 -4.50 -11.04
N TYR A 176 -11.81 -4.52 -12.11
CA TYR A 176 -11.79 -5.59 -13.08
C TYR A 176 -11.73 -5.06 -14.51
N ILE A 177 -10.99 -5.75 -15.37
CA ILE A 177 -10.85 -5.42 -16.79
C ILE A 177 -11.29 -6.60 -17.65
N THR A 178 -11.94 -6.29 -18.77
CA THR A 178 -12.17 -7.27 -19.84
C THR A 178 -10.99 -7.14 -20.79
N PRO A 179 -10.08 -8.12 -20.87
CA PRO A 179 -9.05 -8.08 -21.90
C PRO A 179 -9.79 -8.04 -23.24
N SER A 180 -9.67 -6.93 -23.97
CA SER A 180 -10.18 -6.85 -25.34
C SER A 180 -9.58 -8.03 -26.11
N PRO A 181 -10.37 -8.75 -26.93
CA PRO A 181 -9.77 -9.67 -27.88
C PRO A 181 -8.76 -8.85 -28.69
N SER A 182 -7.48 -9.20 -28.58
CA SER A 182 -6.49 -8.69 -29.51
C SER A 182 -7.04 -8.98 -30.91
N PRO A 183 -7.04 -8.02 -31.86
CA PRO A 183 -7.35 -8.37 -33.23
C PRO A 183 -6.39 -9.50 -33.61
N GLU A 184 -6.93 -10.69 -33.86
CA GLU A 184 -6.12 -11.75 -34.45
C GLU A 184 -5.54 -11.18 -35.74
N PRO A 185 -4.24 -11.38 -36.02
CA PRO A 185 -3.70 -10.97 -37.30
C PRO A 185 -4.54 -11.64 -38.39
N ASP A 186 -5.27 -10.84 -39.16
CA ASP A 186 -6.06 -11.31 -40.29
C ASP A 186 -5.10 -11.88 -41.34
N PHE A 187 -4.84 -13.18 -41.24
CA PHE A 187 -4.05 -13.94 -42.19
C PHE A 187 -4.69 -13.97 -43.59
N SER A 188 -5.95 -13.52 -43.75
CA SER A 188 -6.61 -13.36 -45.05
C SER A 188 -6.04 -12.18 -45.86
N SER A 189 -5.31 -11.25 -45.22
CA SER A 189 -4.71 -10.07 -45.88
C SER A 189 -3.26 -10.26 -46.33
N TYR A 190 -2.59 -11.37 -45.97
CA TYR A 190 -1.25 -11.66 -46.45
C TYR A 190 -1.30 -12.18 -47.89
N ALA A 191 -1.25 -11.26 -48.85
CA ALA A 191 -0.91 -11.61 -50.22
C ALA A 191 0.48 -12.28 -50.22
N PRO A 192 0.63 -13.49 -50.82
CA PRO A 192 1.94 -14.11 -50.94
C PRO A 192 2.89 -13.18 -51.70
N PRO A 193 4.18 -13.12 -51.32
CA PRO A 193 5.15 -12.28 -52.01
C PRO A 193 5.17 -12.64 -53.51
N PRO A 194 5.28 -11.65 -54.41
CA PRO A 194 5.35 -11.93 -55.84
C PRO A 194 6.53 -12.87 -56.12
N PRO A 195 6.39 -13.84 -57.05
CA PRO A 195 7.48 -14.72 -57.41
C PRO A 195 8.68 -13.89 -57.90
N PRO A 196 9.91 -14.31 -57.59
CA PRO A 196 11.11 -13.58 -57.98
C PRO A 196 11.12 -13.38 -59.49
N THR A 197 11.23 -12.12 -59.91
CA THR A 197 11.30 -11.73 -61.32
C THR A 197 12.52 -12.39 -61.94
N GLN A 198 12.30 -13.20 -62.97
CA GLN A 198 13.37 -13.74 -63.81
C GLN A 198 14.09 -12.55 -64.46
N TYR A 199 15.26 -12.19 -63.95
CA TYR A 199 16.12 -11.19 -64.59
C TYR A 199 16.54 -11.75 -65.96
N GLN A 200 16.15 -11.05 -67.03
CA GLN A 200 16.71 -11.30 -68.35
C GLN A 200 18.19 -10.90 -68.30
N THR A 201 19.08 -11.88 -68.37
CA THR A 201 20.50 -11.68 -68.65
C THR A 201 20.61 -10.96 -69.99
N THR A 202 21.02 -9.69 -69.96
CA THR A 202 21.42 -8.98 -71.18
C THR A 202 22.80 -9.52 -71.56
N GLU A 203 22.81 -10.23 -72.68
CA GLU A 203 24.03 -10.71 -73.34
C GLU A 203 24.77 -9.50 -73.91
N TYR A 204 25.89 -9.13 -73.28
CA TYR A 204 26.78 -8.10 -73.79
C TYR A 204 27.55 -8.66 -74.98
N HIS A 205 27.27 -8.11 -76.16
CA HIS A 205 28.02 -8.34 -77.39
C HIS A 205 29.23 -7.38 -77.40
N GLU A 206 30.42 -7.91 -77.15
CA GLU A 206 31.69 -7.20 -77.31
C GLU A 206 32.24 -7.47 -78.72
N GLN A 207 32.73 -6.39 -79.36
CA GLN A 207 33.25 -6.34 -80.73
C GLN A 207 34.58 -7.06 -80.91
#